data_AF-A0A5F5XP04-F1
#
_entry.id   AF-A0A5F5XP04-F1
#
_cell.length_a   1.000
_cell.length_b   1.000
_cell.length_c   1.000
_cell.angle_alpha   90.00
_cell.angle_beta   90.00
_cell.angle_gamma   90.00
#
_symmetry.space_group_name_H-M   'P 1'
#
loop_
_entity.id
_entity.type
_entity.pdbx_description
1 polymer ?
#
loop_
_entity_poly.entity_id
_entity_poly.type
_entity_poly.pdbx_seq_one_letter_code
_entity_poly.pdbx_strand_id
1 'polypeptide(L)'
;MWSSKVGRNPIEFMRHQMHQLVDIFCDRTQHQSRGAPQQRLRLGEVEDGFNEIMLEAVDLHHHQNDDEESSPLLPEVRQELRSRVLRSSVLDLEEKEHPVVQKTEESFCDRALRLFRRLLYQLQLKWQAALAWLREKVAAGFQAFCDAVEAICSAFNSFCTSVAQVFRSAVQA
;
A
#
# COMPACT_ATOMS: atom_id res chain seq x y z
N MET A 1 -53.07 -10.83 -31.62
CA MET A 1 -52.90 -10.32 -30.25
C MET A 1 -51.59 -10.89 -29.73
N TRP A 2 -50.48 -10.16 -29.87
CA TRP A 2 -49.15 -10.61 -29.47
C TRP A 2 -48.76 -9.88 -28.19
N SER A 3 -48.74 -10.61 -27.06
CA SER A 3 -48.28 -10.08 -25.79
C SER A 3 -46.79 -10.43 -25.61
N SER A 4 -45.96 -9.41 -25.81
CA SER A 4 -44.81 -9.04 -24.96
C SER A 4 -43.86 -10.15 -24.48
N LYS A 5 -42.89 -10.53 -25.33
CA LYS A 5 -41.55 -10.95 -24.87
C LYS A 5 -40.71 -9.69 -24.64
N VAL A 6 -40.99 -8.95 -23.56
CA VAL A 6 -40.08 -7.90 -23.09
C VAL A 6 -38.95 -8.61 -22.36
N GLY A 7 -37.90 -8.99 -23.09
CA GLY A 7 -36.61 -9.24 -22.47
C GLY A 7 -36.19 -7.93 -21.81
N ARG A 8 -36.24 -7.86 -20.48
CA ARG A 8 -35.77 -6.68 -19.75
C ARG A 8 -34.27 -6.59 -20.01
N ASN A 9 -33.87 -5.54 -20.73
CA ASN A 9 -32.47 -5.16 -20.87
C ASN A 9 -31.90 -5.01 -19.44
N PRO A 10 -30.86 -5.79 -19.06
CA PRO A 10 -30.29 -5.76 -17.72
C PRO A 10 -29.87 -4.35 -17.27
N ILE A 11 -29.46 -3.51 -18.22
CA ILE A 11 -29.09 -2.11 -17.97
C ILE A 11 -30.31 -1.27 -17.59
N GLU A 12 -31.44 -1.44 -18.27
CA GLU A 12 -32.68 -0.70 -17.94
C GLU A 12 -33.28 -1.18 -16.61
N PHE A 13 -33.18 -2.48 -16.31
CA PHE A 13 -33.55 -3.03 -15.02
C PHE A 13 -32.72 -2.41 -13.88
N MET A 14 -31.40 -2.43 -14.02
CA MET A 14 -30.47 -1.84 -13.04
C MET A 14 -30.76 -0.35 -12.83
N ARG A 15 -30.89 0.40 -13.92
CA ARG A 15 -31.19 1.84 -13.90
C ARG A 15 -32.46 2.13 -13.10
N HIS A 16 -33.54 1.41 -13.39
CA HIS A 16 -34.83 1.60 -12.73
C HIS A 16 -34.76 1.30 -11.23
N GLN A 17 -34.18 0.16 -10.86
CA GLN A 17 -34.06 -0.27 -9.46
C GLN A 17 -33.18 0.69 -8.63
N MET A 18 -32.07 1.17 -9.21
CA MET A 18 -31.19 2.14 -8.55
C MET A 18 -31.90 3.47 -8.29
N HIS A 19 -32.64 3.98 -9.28
CA HIS A 19 -33.43 5.21 -9.09
C HIS A 19 -34.49 5.04 -7.99
N GLN A 20 -35.21 3.91 -8.00
CA GLN A 20 -36.19 3.63 -6.97
C GLN A 20 -35.58 3.58 -5.56
N LEU A 21 -34.37 3.01 -5.43
CA LEU A 21 -33.67 2.95 -4.15
C LEU A 21 -33.24 4.35 -3.65
N VAL A 22 -32.80 5.23 -4.57
CA VAL A 22 -32.48 6.63 -4.27
C VAL A 22 -33.73 7.41 -3.86
N ASP A 23 -34.85 7.20 -4.55
CA ASP A 23 -36.12 7.87 -4.21
C ASP A 23 -36.58 7.48 -2.81
N ILE A 24 -36.55 6.18 -2.48
CA ILE A 24 -36.88 5.67 -1.14
C ILE A 24 -35.96 6.29 -0.07
N PHE A 25 -34.67 6.44 -0.36
CA PHE A 25 -33.73 7.07 0.56
C PHE A 25 -34.04 8.56 0.75
N CYS A 26 -34.33 9.28 -0.33
CA CYS A 26 -34.72 10.70 -0.30
C CYS A 26 -35.99 10.90 0.53
N ASP A 27 -37.03 10.10 0.29
CA ASP A 27 -38.30 10.17 1.05
C ASP A 27 -38.07 9.92 2.55
N ARG A 28 -37.27 8.89 2.88
CA ARG A 28 -36.95 8.55 4.27
C ARG A 28 -36.10 9.60 4.99
N THR A 29 -35.24 10.32 4.26
CA THR A 29 -34.38 11.37 4.83
C THR A 29 -35.12 12.70 4.97
N GLN A 30 -36.06 13.02 4.09
CA GLN A 30 -36.91 14.22 4.21
C GLN A 30 -37.86 14.16 5.41
N HIS A 31 -38.32 12.96 5.79
CA HIS A 31 -39.28 12.79 6.90
C HIS A 31 -38.63 12.63 8.29
N GLN A 32 -37.31 12.55 8.42
CA GLN A 32 -36.65 12.35 9.71
C GLN A 32 -35.42 13.24 9.91
N SER A 33 -35.56 14.23 10.81
CA SER A 33 -34.45 14.87 11.51
C SER A 33 -33.88 13.87 12.52
N ARG A 34 -32.88 13.08 12.15
CA ARG A 34 -32.22 12.11 13.06
C ARG A 34 -30.71 12.13 12.90
N GLY A 35 -30.02 11.95 14.02
CA GLY A 35 -28.58 12.24 14.17
C GLY A 35 -27.66 11.45 13.23
N ALA A 36 -26.42 11.94 13.13
CA ALA A 36 -25.36 11.43 12.24
C ALA A 36 -25.16 9.89 12.20
N PRO A 37 -25.32 9.11 13.29
CA PRO A 37 -25.15 7.65 13.25
C PRO A 37 -26.22 6.93 12.42
N GLN A 38 -27.48 7.36 12.49
CA GLN A 38 -28.58 6.75 11.74
C GLN A 38 -28.56 7.12 10.27
N GLN A 39 -28.02 8.30 9.94
CA GLN A 39 -27.83 8.70 8.55
C GLN A 39 -26.74 7.85 7.86
N ARG A 40 -25.66 7.50 8.59
CA ARG A 40 -24.62 6.58 8.07
C ARG A 40 -25.15 5.17 7.83
N LEU A 41 -25.94 4.64 8.75
CA LEU A 41 -26.62 3.34 8.60
C LEU A 41 -27.45 3.28 7.31
N ARG A 42 -28.30 4.29 7.09
CA ARG A 42 -29.14 4.34 5.89
C ARG A 42 -28.36 4.50 4.61
N LEU A 43 -27.24 5.22 4.66
CA LEU A 43 -26.36 5.34 3.50
C LEU A 43 -25.71 3.99 3.17
N GLY A 44 -25.31 3.23 4.21
CA GLY A 44 -24.84 1.86 4.06
C GLY A 44 -25.90 0.93 3.46
N GLU A 45 -27.16 1.02 3.91
CA GLU A 45 -28.29 0.25 3.32
C GLU A 45 -28.48 0.56 1.82
N VAL A 46 -28.30 1.82 1.42
CA VAL A 46 -28.36 2.21 0.00
C VAL A 46 -27.18 1.63 -0.75
N GLU A 47 -25.95 1.75 -0.24
CA GLU A 47 -24.76 1.19 -0.87
C GLU A 47 -24.87 -0.33 -1.08
N ASP A 48 -25.30 -1.05 -0.05
CA ASP A 48 -25.55 -2.49 -0.11
C ASP A 48 -26.64 -2.83 -1.14
N GLY A 49 -27.71 -2.03 -1.20
CA GLY A 49 -28.76 -2.20 -2.21
C GLY A 49 -28.27 -1.95 -3.64
N PHE A 50 -27.42 -0.94 -3.86
CA PHE A 50 -26.78 -0.71 -5.17
C PHE A 50 -25.93 -1.91 -5.59
N ASN A 51 -25.14 -2.46 -4.66
CA ASN A 51 -24.32 -3.65 -4.90
C ASN A 51 -25.18 -4.86 -5.28
N GLU A 52 -26.29 -5.10 -4.59
CA GLU A 52 -27.19 -6.22 -4.89
C GLU A 52 -27.85 -6.07 -6.28
N ILE A 53 -28.31 -4.86 -6.62
CA ILE A 53 -28.93 -4.58 -7.93
C ILE A 53 -27.93 -4.84 -9.08
N MET A 54 -26.67 -4.40 -8.93
CA MET A 54 -25.64 -4.68 -9.92
C MET A 54 -25.37 -6.19 -10.07
N LEU A 55 -25.31 -6.89 -8.95
CA LEU A 55 -25.08 -8.34 -8.93
C LEU A 55 -26.24 -9.10 -9.60
N GLU A 56 -27.49 -8.71 -9.32
CA GLU A 56 -28.69 -9.27 -9.95
C GLU A 56 -28.73 -8.98 -11.46
N ALA A 57 -28.32 -7.78 -11.89
CA ALA A 57 -28.23 -7.45 -13.30
C ALA A 57 -27.19 -8.31 -14.04
N VAL A 58 -26.06 -8.61 -13.39
CA VAL A 58 -25.04 -9.53 -13.93
C VAL A 58 -25.58 -10.96 -14.00
N ASP A 59 -26.28 -11.45 -12.96
CA ASP A 59 -26.93 -12.77 -12.99
C ASP A 59 -27.95 -12.86 -14.13
N LEU A 60 -28.80 -11.83 -14.27
CA LEU A 60 -29.80 -11.75 -15.32
C LEU A 60 -29.15 -11.76 -16.72
N HIS A 61 -28.03 -11.07 -16.88
CA HIS A 61 -27.26 -11.08 -18.12
C HIS A 61 -26.69 -12.47 -18.43
N HIS A 62 -26.15 -13.19 -17.45
CA HIS A 62 -25.66 -14.56 -17.66
C HIS A 62 -26.79 -15.53 -18.01
N HIS A 63 -27.92 -15.47 -17.31
CA HIS A 63 -29.09 -16.30 -17.61
C HIS A 63 -29.72 -16.02 -18.97
N GLN A 64 -29.61 -14.80 -19.50
CA GLN A 64 -30.16 -14.45 -20.82
C GLN A 64 -29.28 -14.90 -21.99
N ASN A 65 -27.97 -15.01 -21.78
CA ASN A 65 -27.02 -15.29 -22.85
C ASN A 65 -26.49 -16.73 -22.86
N ASP A 66 -26.88 -17.57 -21.88
CA ASP A 66 -26.41 -18.96 -21.74
C ASP A 66 -24.88 -19.12 -21.88
N ASP A 67 -24.12 -18.07 -21.53
CA ASP A 67 -22.67 -18.06 -21.57
C ASP A 67 -22.12 -18.73 -20.32
N GLU A 68 -22.07 -20.06 -20.34
CA GLU A 68 -21.52 -20.91 -19.28
C GLU A 68 -20.05 -20.58 -18.97
N GLU A 69 -19.34 -19.93 -19.90
CA GLU A 69 -17.95 -19.47 -19.76
C GLU A 69 -17.78 -18.15 -18.99
N SER A 70 -18.85 -17.40 -18.72
CA SER A 70 -18.76 -16.02 -18.20
C SER A 70 -18.82 -15.88 -16.68
N SER A 71 -19.22 -16.94 -15.95
CA SER A 71 -19.26 -16.91 -14.48
C SER A 71 -18.18 -17.82 -13.89
N PRO A 72 -17.03 -17.30 -13.44
CA PRO A 72 -15.92 -18.11 -12.93
C PRO A 72 -16.21 -18.78 -11.58
N LEU A 73 -17.33 -18.45 -10.93
CA LEU A 73 -17.70 -18.95 -9.61
C LEU A 73 -19.04 -19.66 -9.65
N LEU A 74 -19.13 -20.77 -8.90
CA LEU A 74 -20.39 -21.48 -8.66
C LEU A 74 -21.40 -20.58 -7.93
N PRO A 75 -22.70 -20.70 -8.21
CA PRO A 75 -23.75 -19.90 -7.57
C PRO A 75 -23.68 -19.88 -6.03
N GLU A 76 -23.34 -21.01 -5.42
CA GLU A 76 -23.22 -21.18 -3.97
C GLU A 76 -22.06 -20.35 -3.40
N VAL A 77 -20.92 -20.33 -4.09
CA VAL A 77 -19.74 -19.55 -3.69
C VAL A 77 -20.03 -18.06 -3.80
N ARG A 78 -20.75 -17.65 -4.85
CA ARG A 78 -21.16 -16.26 -5.05
C ARG A 78 -22.14 -15.82 -3.96
N GLN A 79 -23.12 -16.65 -3.63
CA GLN A 79 -24.09 -16.35 -2.56
C GLN A 79 -23.43 -16.29 -1.19
N GLU A 80 -22.48 -17.17 -0.89
CA GLU A 80 -21.72 -17.14 0.37
C GLU A 80 -20.80 -15.90 0.47
N LEU A 81 -20.18 -15.47 -0.63
CA LEU A 81 -19.41 -14.23 -0.64
C LEU A 81 -20.31 -13.01 -0.41
N ARG A 82 -21.49 -12.97 -1.04
CA ARG A 82 -22.50 -11.92 -0.78
C ARG A 82 -22.93 -11.91 0.68
N SER A 83 -23.22 -13.08 1.24
CA SER A 83 -23.66 -13.21 2.64
C SER A 83 -22.60 -12.68 3.62
N ARG A 84 -21.32 -12.95 3.35
CA ARG A 84 -20.20 -12.48 4.18
C ARG A 84 -20.00 -10.97 4.10
N VAL A 85 -20.09 -10.39 2.92
CA VAL A 85 -19.94 -8.94 2.72
C VAL A 85 -21.07 -8.20 3.43
N LEU A 86 -22.33 -8.60 3.21
CA LEU A 86 -23.49 -7.99 3.87
C LEU A 86 -23.44 -8.16 5.40
N ARG A 87 -23.03 -9.33 5.90
CA ARG A 87 -22.87 -9.55 7.35
C ARG A 87 -21.73 -8.71 7.94
N SER A 88 -20.65 -8.47 7.20
CA SER A 88 -19.52 -7.65 7.65
C SER A 88 -19.90 -6.18 7.81
N SER A 89 -20.67 -5.62 6.87
CA SER A 89 -21.14 -4.22 6.93
C SER A 89 -22.03 -3.94 8.15
N VAL A 90 -22.82 -4.94 8.57
CA VAL A 90 -23.70 -4.84 9.75
C VAL A 90 -22.91 -4.90 11.06
N LEU A 91 -21.87 -5.75 11.13
CA LEU A 91 -21.07 -5.95 12.34
C LEU A 91 -20.13 -4.76 12.64
N ASP A 92 -19.62 -4.08 11.62
CA ASP A 92 -18.70 -2.94 11.78
C ASP A 92 -19.38 -1.72 12.45
N LEU A 93 -20.72 -1.71 12.49
CA LEU A 93 -21.50 -0.68 13.15
C LEU A 93 -22.00 -1.07 14.55
N GLU A 94 -22.18 -2.37 14.81
CA GLU A 94 -22.60 -2.92 16.11
C GLU A 94 -21.42 -3.11 17.08
N GLU A 95 -20.17 -3.22 16.59
CA GLU A 95 -18.96 -3.34 17.43
C GLU A 95 -18.64 -2.07 18.26
N LYS A 96 -19.48 -1.02 18.20
CA LYS A 96 -19.44 0.10 19.14
C LYS A 96 -20.18 -0.15 20.46
N GLU A 97 -20.87 -1.28 20.63
CA GLU A 97 -21.56 -1.63 21.86
C GLU A 97 -20.94 -2.91 22.48
N HIS A 98 -19.75 -2.72 23.07
CA HIS A 98 -18.94 -3.64 23.87
C HIS A 98 -19.46 -5.05 24.20
N PRO A 99 -18.50 -6.01 24.25
CA PRO A 99 -18.18 -6.59 25.55
C PRO A 99 -16.77 -6.22 26.00
N VAL A 100 -16.64 -5.95 27.30
CA VAL A 100 -15.42 -5.62 28.04
C VAL A 100 -14.39 -6.74 27.87
N VAL A 101 -13.56 -6.63 26.83
CA VAL A 101 -12.28 -7.31 26.78
C VAL A 101 -11.27 -6.30 27.29
N GLN A 102 -10.73 -6.53 28.49
CA GLN A 102 -9.47 -5.93 28.90
C GLN A 102 -8.35 -6.44 27.97
N LYS A 103 -8.32 -5.93 26.75
CA LYS A 103 -7.11 -5.90 25.94
C LYS A 103 -6.48 -4.57 26.25
N THR A 104 -5.22 -4.62 26.69
CA THR A 104 -4.35 -3.45 26.74
C THR A 104 -4.43 -2.77 25.37
N GLU A 105 -5.27 -1.74 25.29
CA GLU A 105 -5.50 -0.95 24.10
C GLU A 105 -4.22 -0.15 23.88
N GLU A 106 -3.24 -0.77 23.26
CA GLU A 106 -2.07 -0.06 22.77
C GLU A 106 -2.59 1.00 21.81
N SER A 107 -2.44 2.27 22.19
CA SER A 107 -2.88 3.37 21.36
C SER A 107 -2.23 3.24 19.97
N PHE A 108 -2.93 3.70 18.94
CA PHE A 108 -2.36 3.76 17.59
C PHE A 108 -0.99 4.45 17.59
N CYS A 109 -0.83 5.50 18.40
CA CYS A 109 0.43 6.20 18.62
C CYS A 109 1.53 5.30 19.18
N ASP A 110 1.24 4.45 20.17
CA ASP A 110 2.22 3.52 20.74
C ASP A 110 2.65 2.46 19.73
N ARG A 111 1.70 1.95 18.94
CA ARG A 111 1.99 1.02 17.86
C ARG A 111 2.86 1.66 16.78
N ALA A 112 2.54 2.89 16.38
CA ALA A 112 3.32 3.65 15.40
C ALA A 112 4.73 3.93 15.92
N LEU A 113 4.88 4.42 17.15
CA LEU A 113 6.17 4.67 17.79
C LEU A 113 7.05 3.42 17.86
N ARG A 114 6.44 2.27 18.17
CA ARG A 114 7.15 0.99 18.22
C ARG A 114 7.68 0.57 16.86
N LEU A 115 6.90 0.75 15.80
CA LEU A 115 7.33 0.48 14.42
C LEU A 115 8.44 1.44 13.98
N PHE A 116 8.26 2.73 14.24
CA PHE A 116 9.30 3.74 13.97
C PHE A 116 10.61 3.41 14.69
N ARG A 117 10.57 3.02 15.97
CA ARG A 117 11.77 2.61 16.72
C ARG A 117 12.45 1.38 16.10
N ARG A 118 11.69 0.38 15.64
CA ARG A 118 12.28 -0.78 14.95
C ARG A 118 12.95 -0.38 13.63
N LEU A 119 12.31 0.48 12.84
CA LEU A 119 12.87 0.96 11.58
C LEU A 119 14.14 1.78 11.81
N LEU A 120 14.14 2.67 12.80
CA LEU A 120 15.33 3.46 13.17
C LEU A 120 16.47 2.56 13.63
N TYR A 121 16.19 1.53 14.43
CA TYR A 121 17.22 0.58 14.87
C TYR A 121 17.84 -0.18 13.70
N GLN A 122 17.02 -0.67 12.76
CA GLN A 122 17.51 -1.35 11.56
C GLN A 122 18.32 -0.42 10.66
N LEU A 123 17.88 0.83 10.50
CA LEU A 123 18.60 1.83 9.72
C LEU A 123 19.95 2.15 10.37
N GLN A 124 19.99 2.33 11.69
CA GLN A 124 21.21 2.59 12.44
C GLN A 124 22.21 1.43 12.30
N LEU A 125 21.74 0.18 12.37
CA LEU A 125 22.61 -0.99 12.18
C LEU A 125 23.22 -1.02 10.77
N LYS A 126 22.41 -0.81 9.73
CA LYS A 126 22.88 -0.73 8.34
C LYS A 126 23.85 0.43 8.13
N TRP A 127 23.58 1.58 8.75
CA TRP A 127 24.43 2.76 8.68
C TRP A 127 25.80 2.53 9.32
N GLN A 128 25.85 1.85 10.46
CA GLN A 128 27.13 1.49 11.09
C GLN A 128 27.96 0.53 10.22
N ALA A 129 27.32 -0.46 9.59
CA ALA A 129 28.00 -1.34 8.64
C ALA A 129 28.54 -0.58 7.43
N ALA A 130 27.76 0.34 6.86
CA ALA A 130 28.20 1.19 5.76
C ALA A 130 29.37 2.11 6.15
N LEU A 131 29.34 2.69 7.35
CA LEU A 131 30.42 3.51 7.88
C LEU A 131 31.70 2.70 8.12
N ALA A 132 31.59 1.47 8.63
CA ALA A 132 32.74 0.59 8.80
C ALA A 132 33.37 0.25 7.44
N TRP A 133 32.56 -0.14 6.46
CA TRP A 133 33.02 -0.39 5.10
C TRP A 133 33.67 0.84 4.46
N LEU A 134 33.08 2.03 4.64
CA LEU A 134 33.63 3.27 4.12
C LEU A 134 34.99 3.59 4.76
N ARG A 135 35.10 3.44 6.09
CA ARG A 135 36.37 3.64 6.80
C ARG A 135 37.45 2.70 6.31
N GLU A 136 37.12 1.43 6.06
CA GLU A 136 38.06 0.46 5.52
C GLU A 136 38.58 0.86 4.13
N LYS A 137 37.67 1.31 3.24
CA LYS A 137 38.06 1.80 1.90
C LYS A 137 38.89 3.08 1.96
N VAL A 138 38.55 4.01 2.83
CA VAL A 138 39.31 5.25 3.02
C VAL A 138 40.68 4.95 3.61
N ALA A 139 40.79 4.07 4.60
CA ALA A 139 42.07 3.69 5.19
C ALA A 139 43.00 3.03 4.16
N ALA A 140 42.49 2.10 3.37
CA ALA A 140 43.26 1.47 2.30
C ALA A 140 43.68 2.47 1.20
N GLY A 141 42.77 3.35 0.79
CA GLY A 141 43.07 4.38 -0.22
C GLY A 141 44.07 5.43 0.27
N PHE A 142 43.94 5.86 1.53
CA PHE A 142 44.86 6.82 2.13
C PHE A 142 46.26 6.24 2.33
N GLN A 143 46.37 4.98 2.76
CA GLN A 143 47.65 4.30 2.88
C GLN A 143 48.35 4.19 1.52
N ALA A 144 47.64 3.72 0.49
CA ALA A 144 48.20 3.63 -0.86
C ALA A 144 48.64 4.99 -1.42
N PHE A 145 47.92 6.07 -1.08
CA PHE A 145 48.31 7.42 -1.42
C PHE A 145 49.57 7.87 -0.69
N CYS A 146 49.69 7.61 0.62
CA CYS A 146 50.89 7.89 1.39
C CYS A 146 52.11 7.15 0.82
N ASP A 147 51.97 5.86 0.54
CA ASP A 147 53.05 5.04 -0.03
C ASP A 147 53.49 5.57 -1.41
N ALA A 148 52.54 6.00 -2.25
CA ALA A 148 52.84 6.60 -3.55
C ALA A 148 53.57 7.95 -3.42
N VAL A 149 53.15 8.80 -2.48
CA VAL A 149 53.82 10.08 -2.21
C VAL A 149 55.24 9.85 -1.68
N GLU A 150 55.44 8.87 -0.80
CA GLU A 150 56.75 8.53 -0.27
C GLU A 150 57.69 7.96 -1.35
N ALA A 151 57.15 7.17 -2.28
CA ALA A 151 57.89 6.72 -3.46
C ALA A 151 58.33 7.90 -4.36
N ILE A 152 57.46 8.88 -4.58
CA ILE A 152 57.78 10.09 -5.37
C ILE A 152 58.84 10.93 -4.65
N CYS A 153 58.70 11.15 -3.35
CA CYS A 153 59.66 11.91 -2.54
C CYS A 153 61.04 11.23 -2.49
N SER A 154 61.09 9.91 -2.34
CA SER A 154 62.36 9.17 -2.36
C SER A 154 63.03 9.19 -3.74
N ALA A 155 62.26 9.05 -4.81
CA ALA A 155 62.76 9.20 -6.18
C ALA A 155 63.35 10.60 -6.40
N PHE A 156 62.65 11.64 -5.98
CA PHE A 156 63.13 13.02 -6.06
C PHE A 156 64.43 13.23 -5.24
N ASN A 157 64.49 12.73 -4.01
CA ASN A 157 65.70 12.81 -3.19
C ASN A 157 66.90 12.10 -3.83
N SER A 158 66.68 10.92 -4.42
CA SER A 158 67.73 10.18 -5.12
C SER A 158 68.25 10.94 -6.36
N PHE A 159 67.35 11.58 -7.10
CA PHE A 159 67.70 12.43 -8.23
C PHE A 159 68.53 13.63 -7.79
N CYS A 160 68.08 14.37 -6.76
CA CYS A 160 68.84 15.50 -6.22
C CYS A 160 70.24 15.09 -5.73
N THR A 161 70.35 13.92 -5.09
CA THR A 161 71.64 13.39 -4.61
C THR A 161 72.57 13.05 -5.79
N SER A 162 72.04 12.41 -6.82
CA SER A 162 72.77 12.08 -8.05
C SER A 162 73.25 13.34 -8.77
N VAL A 163 72.38 14.33 -8.95
CA VAL A 163 72.72 15.62 -9.55
C VAL A 163 73.81 16.33 -8.74
N ALA A 164 73.70 16.36 -7.42
CA ALA A 164 74.73 16.95 -6.55
C ALA A 164 76.08 16.23 -6.68
N GLN A 165 76.07 14.90 -6.86
CA GLN A 165 77.28 14.11 -7.08
C GLN A 165 77.92 14.41 -8.45
N VAL A 166 77.12 14.50 -9.52
CA VAL A 166 77.58 14.91 -10.85
C VAL A 166 78.22 16.29 -10.80
N PHE A 167 77.56 17.26 -10.16
CA PHE A 167 78.12 18.60 -10.00
C PHE A 167 79.44 18.60 -9.20
N ARG A 168 79.54 17.84 -8.11
CA ARG A 168 80.82 17.71 -7.38
C ARG A 168 81.91 17.12 -8.26
N SER A 169 81.61 16.06 -9.01
CA SER A 169 82.60 15.43 -9.89
C SER A 169 83.05 16.36 -11.03
N ALA A 170 82.14 17.20 -11.55
CA ALA A 170 82.44 18.16 -12.62
C ALA A 170 83.24 19.37 -12.13
N VAL A 171 83.14 19.74 -10.85
CA VAL A 171 83.93 20.83 -10.25
C VAL A 171 85.32 20.35 -9.79
N GLN A 172 85.49 19.04 -9.61
CA GLN A 172 86.76 18.42 -9.20
C GLN A 172 87.60 17.88 -10.39
N ALA A 173 87.06 17.91 -11.61
CA ALA A 173 87.74 17.59 -12.86
C ALA A 173 88.25 18.87 -13.54
#